data_AF-A0A0H3K6M1-F1
#
_entry.id   AF-A0A0H3K6M1-F1
#
_cell.length_a   1.000
_cell.length_b   1.000
_cell.length_c   1.000
_cell.angle_alpha   90.00
_cell.angle_beta   90.00
_cell.angle_gamma   90.00
#
_symmetry.space_group_name_H-M   'P 1'
#
loop_
_entity.id
_entity.type
_entity.pdbx_description
1 polymer ?
#
loop_
_entity_poly.entity_id
_entity_poly.type
_entity_poly.pdbx_seq_one_letter_code
_entity_poly.pdbx_strand_id
1 'polypeptide(L)'
;MTTKENIDILRKPGAQALSLASLFMILFSCLTFFFGLDYERFPNYLKITTIIELIIIIISLLQWIRFIDFEKESAQKYKKIYARFLVIINVLTTITAVFATCNLYYFVAVQNHYDLFNYWLMGTISIIISYLLLVIGGMFTLLKLPKVTKRWGGKTKTHFGLLLTALSAFIYIERIIEYILVPNVVESKFVIMVSIIIIACTQFVAFQFIMQYSRFYIFELNTEDDD
;
A
#
# COMPACT_ATOMS: atom_id res chain seq x y z
N MET A 1 -23.77 -14.92 -8.26
CA MET A 1 -22.68 -14.04 -8.68
C MET A 1 -21.77 -14.85 -9.58
N THR A 2 -21.44 -14.37 -10.76
CA THR A 2 -20.56 -15.09 -11.70
C THR A 2 -19.09 -14.86 -11.33
N THR A 3 -18.17 -15.78 -11.67
CA THR A 3 -16.72 -15.61 -11.45
C THR A 3 -16.20 -14.27 -11.97
N LYS A 4 -16.79 -13.82 -13.07
CA LYS A 4 -16.55 -12.50 -13.69
C LYS A 4 -16.83 -11.34 -12.73
N GLU A 5 -18.02 -11.33 -12.11
CA GLU A 5 -18.44 -10.29 -11.16
C GLU A 5 -17.57 -10.28 -9.90
N ASN A 6 -17.16 -11.47 -9.42
CA ASN A 6 -16.32 -11.61 -8.24
C ASN A 6 -14.89 -11.08 -8.46
N ILE A 7 -14.33 -11.25 -9.66
CA ILE A 7 -13.03 -10.66 -10.04
C ILE A 7 -13.13 -9.15 -10.24
N ASP A 8 -14.23 -8.66 -10.82
CA ASP A 8 -14.42 -7.22 -11.01
C ASP A 8 -14.51 -6.44 -9.69
N ILE A 9 -14.99 -7.07 -8.61
CA ILE A 9 -14.94 -6.47 -7.28
C ILE A 9 -13.51 -6.11 -6.87
N LEU A 10 -12.53 -6.97 -7.17
CA LEU A 10 -11.12 -6.72 -6.86
C LEU A 10 -10.50 -5.63 -7.74
N ARG A 11 -11.11 -5.34 -8.89
CA ARG A 11 -10.69 -4.30 -9.84
C ARG A 11 -11.38 -2.95 -9.62
N LYS A 12 -12.27 -2.84 -8.62
CA LYS A 12 -13.00 -1.61 -8.30
C LYS A 12 -12.05 -0.41 -8.21
N PRO A 13 -12.51 0.80 -8.55
CA PRO A 13 -11.67 1.97 -8.83
C PRO A 13 -10.89 2.53 -7.62
N GLY A 14 -10.90 1.87 -6.46
CA GLY A 14 -10.23 2.36 -5.24
C GLY A 14 -8.72 2.47 -5.38
N ALA A 15 -8.06 1.47 -5.98
CA ALA A 15 -6.61 1.48 -6.18
C ALA A 15 -6.20 2.52 -7.24
N GLN A 16 -7.02 2.70 -8.28
CA GLN A 16 -6.82 3.68 -9.33
C GLN A 16 -7.00 5.10 -8.79
N ALA A 17 -8.01 5.33 -7.94
CA ALA A 17 -8.19 6.63 -7.27
C ALA A 17 -6.99 6.97 -6.37
N LEU A 18 -6.48 6.00 -5.59
CA LEU A 18 -5.26 6.18 -4.80
C LEU A 18 -4.03 6.45 -5.68
N SER A 19 -3.94 5.79 -6.82
CA SER A 19 -2.83 5.99 -7.77
C SER A 19 -2.87 7.38 -8.41
N LEU A 20 -4.05 7.89 -8.74
CA LEU A 20 -4.21 9.27 -9.22
C LEU A 20 -3.87 10.29 -8.13
N ALA A 21 -4.29 10.06 -6.88
CA ALA A 21 -3.91 10.90 -5.76
C ALA A 21 -2.39 10.88 -5.51
N SER A 22 -1.77 9.70 -5.60
CA SER A 22 -0.31 9.53 -5.46
C SER A 22 0.43 10.26 -6.58
N LEU A 23 -0.04 10.13 -7.82
CA LEU A 23 0.52 10.83 -8.96
C LEU A 23 0.43 12.36 -8.78
N PHE A 24 -0.70 12.86 -8.28
CA PHE A 24 -0.84 14.28 -7.94
C PHE A 24 0.19 14.71 -6.90
N MET A 25 0.39 13.94 -5.82
CA MET A 25 1.37 14.26 -4.78
C MET A 25 2.82 14.25 -5.32
N ILE A 26 3.16 13.32 -6.21
CA ILE A 26 4.46 13.29 -6.89
C ILE A 26 4.64 14.54 -7.77
N LEU A 27 3.66 14.85 -8.63
CA LEU A 27 3.71 16.03 -9.48
C LEU A 27 3.81 17.32 -8.67
N PHE A 28 3.08 17.39 -7.55
CA PHE A 28 3.17 18.52 -6.62
C PHE A 28 4.55 18.61 -5.98
N SER A 29 5.15 17.49 -5.59
CA SER A 29 6.52 17.45 -5.06
C SER A 29 7.54 17.91 -6.11
N CYS A 30 7.33 17.59 -7.40
CA CYS A 30 8.18 18.06 -8.49
C CYS A 30 8.14 19.58 -8.72
N LEU A 31 7.21 20.33 -8.10
CA LEU A 31 7.23 21.79 -8.14
C LEU A 31 8.53 22.36 -7.57
N THR A 32 9.18 21.66 -6.63
CA THR A 32 10.45 22.09 -6.04
C THR A 32 11.56 22.26 -7.10
N PHE A 33 11.54 21.49 -8.19
CA PHE A 33 12.47 21.66 -9.31
C PHE A 33 12.27 23.00 -10.03
N PHE A 34 11.03 23.47 -10.14
CA PHE A 34 10.72 24.80 -10.71
C PHE A 34 11.07 25.94 -9.75
N PHE A 35 11.24 25.65 -8.45
CA PHE A 35 11.58 26.61 -7.41
C PHE A 35 13.03 26.50 -6.92
N GLY A 36 13.94 25.98 -7.75
CA GLY A 36 15.39 26.05 -7.51
C GLY A 36 16.04 24.79 -6.98
N LEU A 37 15.33 23.65 -6.91
CA LEU A 37 15.97 22.36 -6.69
C LEU A 37 16.62 21.86 -8.00
N ASP A 38 17.94 21.73 -8.02
CA ASP A 38 18.65 21.13 -9.16
C ASP A 38 18.52 19.60 -9.16
N TYR A 39 18.25 19.01 -10.33
CA TYR A 39 18.14 17.55 -10.47
C TYR A 39 19.44 16.81 -10.10
N GLU A 40 20.60 17.42 -10.29
CA GLU A 40 21.89 16.84 -9.91
C GLU A 40 22.05 16.72 -8.39
N ARG A 41 21.50 17.69 -7.65
CA ARG A 41 21.55 17.73 -6.17
C ARG A 41 20.44 16.88 -5.54
N PHE A 42 19.44 16.49 -6.33
CA PHE A 42 18.33 15.68 -5.85
C PHE A 42 18.83 14.25 -5.49
N PRO A 43 18.64 13.79 -4.23
CA PRO A 43 19.19 12.53 -3.76
C PRO A 43 18.70 11.31 -4.54
N ASN A 44 19.60 10.34 -4.75
CA ASN A 44 19.28 9.10 -5.47
C ASN A 44 18.19 8.27 -4.80
N TYR A 45 18.08 8.31 -3.47
CA TYR A 45 17.05 7.55 -2.77
C TYR A 45 15.64 8.05 -3.14
N LEU A 46 15.41 9.37 -3.19
CA LEU A 46 14.14 9.95 -3.61
C LEU A 46 13.87 9.72 -5.11
N LYS A 47 14.90 9.75 -5.96
CA LYS A 47 14.77 9.39 -7.38
C LYS A 47 14.28 7.95 -7.54
N ILE A 48 14.95 7.01 -6.88
CA ILE A 48 14.64 5.59 -6.97
C ILE A 48 13.23 5.31 -6.44
N THR A 49 12.85 5.88 -5.29
CA THR A 49 11.50 5.67 -4.76
C THR A 49 10.44 6.27 -5.66
N THR A 50 10.65 7.48 -6.19
CA THR A 50 9.71 8.10 -7.14
C THR A 50 9.52 7.22 -8.38
N ILE A 51 10.59 6.63 -8.92
CA ILE A 51 10.50 5.71 -10.06
C ILE A 51 9.68 4.46 -9.71
N ILE A 52 9.94 3.84 -8.55
CA ILE A 52 9.19 2.67 -8.08
C ILE A 52 7.70 3.02 -7.91
N GLU A 53 7.40 4.17 -7.31
CA GLU A 53 6.05 4.69 -7.13
C GLU A 53 5.33 4.86 -8.48
N LEU A 54 6.00 5.47 -9.46
CA LEU A 54 5.45 5.63 -10.82
C LEU A 54 5.16 4.29 -11.51
N ILE A 55 6.02 3.29 -11.35
CA ILE A 55 5.78 1.94 -11.90
C ILE A 55 4.51 1.34 -11.28
N ILE A 56 4.36 1.40 -9.95
CA ILE A 56 3.18 0.87 -9.25
C ILE A 56 1.91 1.61 -9.69
N ILE A 57 1.97 2.94 -9.79
CA ILE A 57 0.86 3.80 -10.27
C ILE A 57 0.43 3.36 -11.67
N ILE A 58 1.37 3.21 -12.61
CA ILE A 58 1.06 2.79 -13.98
C ILE A 58 0.37 1.42 -13.98
N ILE A 59 0.93 0.43 -13.27
CA ILE A 59 0.35 -0.92 -13.21
C ILE A 59 -1.06 -0.88 -12.61
N SER A 60 -1.28 -0.07 -11.57
CA SER A 60 -2.60 0.09 -10.95
C SER A 60 -3.61 0.73 -11.90
N LEU A 61 -3.24 1.82 -12.58
CA LEU A 61 -4.11 2.49 -13.55
C LEU A 61 -4.47 1.57 -14.71
N LEU A 62 -3.53 0.73 -15.17
CA LEU A 62 -3.81 -0.24 -16.23
C LEU A 62 -4.87 -1.29 -15.83
N GLN A 63 -5.12 -1.52 -14.53
CA GLN A 63 -6.19 -2.43 -14.08
C GLN A 63 -7.60 -1.97 -14.48
N TRP A 64 -7.79 -0.71 -14.92
CA TRP A 64 -9.06 -0.27 -15.54
C TRP A 64 -9.44 -1.15 -16.72
N ILE A 65 -8.44 -1.62 -17.47
CA ILE A 65 -8.61 -2.55 -18.58
C ILE A 65 -8.56 -3.97 -18.01
N ARG A 66 -9.44 -4.84 -18.52
CA ARG A 66 -9.43 -6.24 -18.13
C ARG A 66 -8.37 -6.98 -18.95
N PHE A 67 -7.33 -7.46 -18.29
CA PHE A 67 -6.25 -8.20 -18.96
C PHE A 67 -6.63 -9.62 -19.37
N ILE A 68 -7.52 -10.27 -18.59
CA ILE A 68 -7.92 -11.66 -18.81
C ILE A 68 -9.44 -11.73 -18.86
N ASP A 69 -9.97 -12.29 -19.94
CA ASP A 69 -11.40 -12.55 -20.06
C ASP A 69 -11.76 -13.95 -19.54
N PHE A 70 -12.45 -13.98 -18.40
CA PHE A 70 -12.85 -15.20 -17.71
C PHE A 70 -14.13 -15.83 -18.28
N GLU A 71 -14.71 -15.29 -19.35
CA GLU A 71 -15.76 -16.00 -20.10
C GLU A 71 -15.23 -17.22 -20.86
N LYS A 72 -13.92 -17.24 -21.15
CA LYS A 72 -13.25 -18.39 -21.78
C LYS A 72 -12.89 -19.44 -20.71
N GLU A 73 -13.30 -20.68 -20.93
CA GLU A 73 -12.99 -21.81 -20.03
C GLU A 73 -11.48 -21.97 -19.78
N SER A 74 -10.66 -21.77 -20.83
CA SER A 74 -9.20 -21.83 -20.75
C SER A 74 -8.57 -20.77 -19.82
N ALA A 75 -9.30 -19.68 -19.51
CA ALA A 75 -8.85 -18.62 -18.62
C ALA A 75 -9.15 -18.91 -17.14
N GLN A 76 -10.09 -19.82 -16.84
CA GLN A 76 -10.50 -20.16 -15.46
C GLN A 76 -9.31 -20.62 -14.61
N LYS A 77 -8.36 -21.37 -15.20
CA LYS A 77 -7.15 -21.82 -14.51
C LYS A 77 -6.25 -20.69 -13.97
N TYR A 78 -6.33 -19.47 -14.53
CA TYR A 78 -5.51 -18.33 -14.12
C TYR A 78 -6.17 -17.42 -13.07
N LYS A 79 -7.45 -17.65 -12.76
CA LYS A 79 -8.26 -16.90 -11.80
C LYS A 79 -7.56 -16.62 -10.47
N LYS A 80 -7.00 -17.65 -9.84
CA LYS A 80 -6.30 -17.56 -8.55
C LYS A 80 -5.06 -16.69 -8.62
N ILE A 81 -4.27 -16.84 -9.68
CA ILE A 81 -3.04 -16.06 -9.89
C ILE A 81 -3.39 -14.59 -10.17
N TYR A 82 -4.40 -14.37 -11.01
CA TYR A 82 -4.85 -13.03 -11.36
C TYR A 82 -5.43 -12.27 -10.15
N ALA A 83 -6.28 -12.91 -9.35
CA ALA A 83 -6.82 -12.30 -8.13
C ALA A 83 -5.72 -11.91 -7.13
N ARG A 84 -4.70 -12.77 -6.97
CA ARG A 84 -3.52 -12.46 -6.14
C ARG A 84 -2.76 -11.25 -6.68
N PHE A 85 -2.50 -11.22 -7.98
CA PHE A 85 -1.83 -10.11 -8.63
C PHE A 85 -2.57 -8.78 -8.38
N LEU A 86 -3.89 -8.75 -8.62
CA LEU A 86 -4.71 -7.55 -8.40
C LEU A 86 -4.60 -7.05 -6.96
N VAL A 87 -4.73 -7.94 -5.98
CA VAL A 87 -4.71 -7.57 -4.56
C VAL A 87 -3.33 -7.11 -4.11
N ILE A 88 -2.26 -7.73 -4.61
CA ILE A 88 -0.88 -7.28 -4.36
C ILE A 88 -0.72 -5.85 -4.86
N ILE A 89 -1.11 -5.55 -6.10
CA ILE A 89 -1.00 -4.18 -6.62
C ILE A 89 -1.89 -3.22 -5.83
N ASN A 90 -3.12 -3.60 -5.49
CA ASN A 90 -4.02 -2.75 -4.72
C ASN A 90 -3.43 -2.40 -3.34
N VAL A 91 -2.82 -3.37 -2.64
CA VAL A 91 -2.12 -3.11 -1.38
C VAL A 91 -0.88 -2.23 -1.63
N LEU A 92 -0.07 -2.50 -2.65
CA LEU A 92 1.09 -1.67 -2.97
C LEU A 92 0.69 -0.21 -3.24
N THR A 93 -0.45 0.04 -3.89
CA THR A 93 -0.92 1.42 -4.14
C THR A 93 -1.25 2.19 -2.86
N THR A 94 -1.68 1.50 -1.79
CA THR A 94 -1.88 2.13 -0.48
C THR A 94 -0.57 2.58 0.13
N ILE A 95 0.50 1.79 -0.05
CA ILE A 95 1.86 2.11 0.39
C ILE A 95 2.42 3.27 -0.45
N THR A 96 2.22 3.24 -1.77
CA THR A 96 2.60 4.33 -2.68
C THR A 96 1.95 5.66 -2.30
N ALA A 97 0.67 5.68 -1.93
CA ALA A 97 0.01 6.90 -1.49
C ALA A 97 0.63 7.51 -0.22
N VAL A 98 1.07 6.67 0.72
CA VAL A 98 1.81 7.13 1.90
C VAL A 98 3.18 7.66 1.51
N PHE A 99 3.94 6.93 0.69
CA PHE A 99 5.27 7.38 0.26
C PHE A 99 5.20 8.71 -0.49
N ALA A 100 4.27 8.87 -1.43
CA ALA A 100 4.14 10.09 -2.22
C ALA A 100 3.80 11.29 -1.32
N THR A 101 3.00 11.06 -0.27
CA THR A 101 2.66 12.10 0.72
C THR A 101 3.86 12.45 1.61
N CYS A 102 4.54 11.44 2.16
CA CYS A 102 5.70 11.66 3.03
C CYS A 102 6.87 12.30 2.27
N ASN A 103 7.14 11.85 1.05
CA ASN A 103 8.24 12.34 0.22
C ASN A 103 8.10 13.83 -0.11
N LEU A 104 6.89 14.40 -0.11
CA LEU A 104 6.67 15.84 -0.30
C LEU A 104 7.50 16.66 0.70
N TYR A 105 7.49 16.27 1.99
CA TYR A 105 8.29 16.94 3.02
C TYR A 105 9.80 16.87 2.69
N TYR A 106 10.28 15.70 2.27
CA TYR A 106 11.69 15.48 1.95
C TYR A 106 12.15 16.23 0.69
N PHE A 107 11.29 16.40 -0.31
CA PHE A 107 11.58 17.24 -1.48
C PHE A 107 11.79 18.70 -1.05
N VAL A 108 10.93 19.23 -0.19
CA VAL A 108 11.06 20.60 0.35
C VAL A 108 12.30 20.73 1.22
N ALA A 109 12.62 19.73 2.04
CA ALA A 109 13.83 19.71 2.85
C ALA A 109 15.10 19.79 2.00
N VAL A 110 15.20 18.97 0.95
CA VAL A 110 16.34 18.96 0.03
C VAL A 110 16.46 20.29 -0.73
N GLN A 111 15.34 20.86 -1.19
CA GLN A 111 15.33 22.18 -1.82
C GLN A 111 15.94 23.26 -0.90
N ASN A 112 15.73 23.14 0.41
CA ASN A 112 16.26 24.05 1.42
C ASN A 112 17.58 23.56 2.04
N HIS A 113 18.29 22.64 1.37
CA HIS A 113 19.61 22.15 1.76
C HIS A 113 19.67 21.38 3.10
N TYR A 114 18.56 20.80 3.55
CA TYR A 114 18.54 19.89 4.68
C TYR A 114 18.80 18.44 4.23
N ASP A 115 19.81 17.80 4.79
CA ASP A 115 20.01 16.35 4.65
C ASP A 115 19.28 15.61 5.77
N LEU A 116 18.21 14.91 5.40
CA LEU A 116 17.35 14.16 6.31
C LEU A 116 17.29 12.67 5.95
N PHE A 117 18.33 12.14 5.29
CA PHE A 117 18.36 10.75 4.83
C PHE A 117 18.05 9.73 5.94
N ASN A 118 18.62 9.91 7.14
CA ASN A 118 18.40 8.98 8.25
C ASN A 118 16.94 8.94 8.72
N TYR A 119 16.28 10.11 8.76
CA TYR A 119 14.85 10.20 9.09
C TYR A 119 14.00 9.57 8.00
N TRP A 120 14.31 9.87 6.74
CA TRP A 120 13.64 9.28 5.60
C TRP A 120 13.74 7.75 5.59
N LEU A 121 14.93 7.22 5.87
CA LEU A 121 15.19 5.78 5.88
C LEU A 121 14.43 5.08 7.01
N MET A 122 14.49 5.64 8.23
CA MET A 122 13.76 5.11 9.38
C MET A 122 12.26 5.09 9.12
N GLY A 123 11.75 6.18 8.53
CA GLY A 123 10.35 6.29 8.16
C GLY A 123 9.92 5.30 7.09
N THR A 124 10.73 5.15 6.06
CA THR A 124 10.53 4.19 4.98
C THR A 124 10.46 2.76 5.50
N ILE A 125 11.41 2.36 6.33
CA ILE A 125 11.44 1.02 6.95
C ILE A 125 10.20 0.82 7.83
N SER A 126 9.82 1.84 8.60
CA SER A 126 8.67 1.78 9.50
C SER A 126 7.35 1.61 8.73
N ILE A 127 7.16 2.35 7.63
CA ILE A 127 6.00 2.20 6.74
C ILE A 127 5.95 0.77 6.19
N ILE A 128 7.07 0.25 5.66
CA ILE A 128 7.13 -1.10 5.07
C ILE A 128 6.78 -2.15 6.12
N ILE A 129 7.41 -2.12 7.29
CA ILE A 129 7.15 -3.09 8.37
C ILE A 129 5.70 -3.01 8.84
N SER A 130 5.16 -1.79 9.01
CA SER A 130 3.78 -1.58 9.41
C SER A 130 2.79 -2.21 8.43
N TYR A 131 2.94 -1.96 7.13
CA TYR A 131 2.05 -2.55 6.13
C TYR A 131 2.24 -4.06 5.99
N LEU A 132 3.45 -4.58 6.16
CA LEU A 132 3.68 -6.02 6.21
C LEU A 132 2.93 -6.67 7.38
N LEU A 133 3.02 -6.08 8.58
CA LEU A 133 2.28 -6.54 9.75
C LEU A 133 0.76 -6.49 9.52
N LEU A 134 0.26 -5.41 8.90
CA LEU A 134 -1.15 -5.28 8.55
C LEU A 134 -1.60 -6.36 7.57
N VAL A 135 -0.83 -6.61 6.51
CA VAL A 135 -1.15 -7.60 5.48
C VAL A 135 -1.14 -9.01 6.06
N ILE A 136 -0.07 -9.38 6.77
CA ILE A 136 0.05 -10.69 7.39
C ILE A 136 -1.04 -10.87 8.44
N GLY A 137 -1.26 -9.87 9.30
CA GLY A 137 -2.31 -9.90 10.31
C GLY A 137 -3.72 -10.06 9.71
N GLY A 138 -4.02 -9.31 8.64
CA GLY A 138 -5.27 -9.42 7.89
C GLY A 138 -5.45 -10.81 7.26
N MET A 139 -4.39 -11.37 6.66
CA MET A 139 -4.41 -12.73 6.10
C MET A 139 -4.67 -13.79 7.19
N PHE A 140 -3.98 -13.73 8.32
CA PHE A 140 -4.18 -14.66 9.43
C PHE A 140 -5.56 -14.52 10.05
N THR A 141 -6.13 -13.32 10.08
CA THR A 141 -7.48 -13.08 10.61
C THR A 141 -8.55 -13.60 9.67
N LEU A 142 -8.48 -13.23 8.38
CA LEU A 142 -9.60 -13.37 7.45
C LEU A 142 -9.56 -14.64 6.60
N LEU A 143 -8.37 -15.09 6.16
CA LEU A 143 -8.26 -16.24 5.25
C LEU A 143 -8.38 -17.58 6.00
N LYS A 144 -9.05 -18.55 5.38
CA LYS A 144 -8.93 -19.95 5.80
C LYS A 144 -7.55 -20.47 5.39
N LEU A 145 -6.69 -20.70 6.37
CA LEU A 145 -5.34 -21.25 6.19
C LEU A 145 -5.32 -22.68 6.74
N PRO A 146 -5.69 -23.72 5.97
CA PRO A 146 -5.93 -25.06 6.51
C PRO A 146 -4.70 -25.67 7.19
N LYS A 147 -3.51 -25.52 6.59
CA LYS A 147 -2.24 -25.98 7.18
C LYS A 147 -1.94 -25.33 8.53
N VAL A 148 -2.19 -24.03 8.64
CA VAL A 148 -1.97 -23.25 9.88
C VAL A 148 -3.04 -23.59 10.91
N THR A 149 -4.29 -23.72 10.48
CA THR A 149 -5.45 -24.03 11.33
C THR A 149 -5.30 -25.42 11.96
N LYS A 150 -4.79 -26.40 11.21
CA LYS A 150 -4.48 -27.74 11.73
C LYS A 150 -3.39 -27.72 12.82
N ARG A 151 -2.42 -26.80 12.72
CA ARG A 151 -1.29 -26.70 13.67
C ARG A 151 -1.63 -25.87 14.91
N TRP A 152 -2.27 -24.72 14.74
CA TRP A 152 -2.44 -23.71 15.81
C TRP A 152 -3.88 -23.62 16.33
N GLY A 153 -4.85 -24.24 15.64
CA GLY A 153 -6.27 -24.03 15.89
C GLY A 153 -6.79 -22.71 15.31
N GLY A 154 -8.07 -22.68 14.93
CA GLY A 154 -8.68 -21.53 14.25
C GLY A 154 -8.76 -20.26 15.10
N LYS A 155 -9.06 -20.41 16.41
CA LYS A 155 -9.12 -19.28 17.35
C LYS A 155 -7.75 -18.64 17.54
N THR A 156 -6.72 -19.44 17.84
CA THR A 156 -5.33 -18.95 18.04
C THR A 156 -4.79 -18.25 16.79
N LYS A 157 -5.02 -18.81 15.60
CA LYS A 157 -4.66 -18.17 14.31
C LYS A 157 -5.26 -16.77 14.21
N THR A 158 -6.55 -16.64 14.55
CA THR A 158 -7.28 -15.37 14.45
C THR A 158 -6.78 -14.35 15.47
N HIS A 159 -6.55 -14.76 16.72
CA HIS A 159 -5.97 -13.88 17.75
C HIS A 159 -4.57 -13.40 17.37
N PHE A 160 -3.74 -14.28 16.81
CA PHE A 160 -2.43 -13.91 16.30
C PHE A 160 -2.52 -12.90 15.15
N GLY A 161 -3.46 -13.10 14.21
CA GLY A 161 -3.72 -12.15 13.14
C GLY A 161 -4.11 -10.76 13.67
N LEU A 162 -5.03 -10.71 14.64
CA LEU A 162 -5.44 -9.46 15.28
C LEU A 162 -4.28 -8.77 16.02
N LEU A 163 -3.41 -9.53 16.69
CA LEU A 163 -2.22 -9.01 17.34
C LEU A 163 -1.29 -8.33 16.32
N LEU A 164 -0.99 -8.98 15.20
CA LEU A 164 -0.15 -8.39 14.15
C LEU A 164 -0.78 -7.13 13.55
N THR A 165 -2.09 -7.14 13.31
CA THR A 165 -2.82 -5.96 12.85
C THR A 165 -2.74 -4.83 13.87
N ALA A 166 -2.89 -5.10 15.17
CA ALA A 166 -2.71 -4.09 16.21
C ALA A 166 -1.28 -3.55 16.26
N LEU A 167 -0.27 -4.43 16.14
CA LEU A 167 1.13 -4.02 16.09
C LEU A 167 1.44 -3.12 14.91
N SER A 168 0.75 -3.26 13.77
CA SER A 168 0.93 -2.36 12.62
C SER A 168 0.72 -0.88 12.94
N ALA A 169 -0.04 -0.57 14.00
CA ALA A 169 -0.28 0.81 14.45
C ALA A 169 0.96 1.52 15.02
N PHE A 170 2.10 0.82 15.21
CA PHE A 170 3.33 1.46 15.67
C PHE A 170 3.79 2.60 14.76
N ILE A 171 3.41 2.59 13.48
CA ILE A 171 3.73 3.65 12.52
C ILE A 171 3.25 5.02 13.00
N TYR A 172 2.14 5.11 13.73
CA TYR A 172 1.66 6.39 14.24
C TYR A 172 2.60 6.96 15.30
N ILE A 173 3.15 6.10 16.16
CA ILE A 173 4.16 6.51 17.15
C ILE A 173 5.40 7.01 16.44
N GLU A 174 5.86 6.29 15.40
CA GLU A 174 7.04 6.69 14.64
C GLU A 174 6.83 8.02 13.89
N ARG A 175 5.66 8.26 13.27
CA ARG A 175 5.32 9.54 12.65
C ARG A 175 5.29 10.69 13.66
N ILE A 176 4.79 10.47 14.87
CA ILE A 176 4.79 11.46 15.96
C ILE A 176 6.23 11.79 16.38
N ILE A 177 7.09 10.77 16.51
CA ILE A 177 8.51 10.96 16.81
C ILE A 177 9.18 11.77 15.70
N GLU A 178 8.95 11.42 14.43
CA GLU A 178 9.48 12.18 13.29
C GLU A 178 9.03 13.64 13.31
N TYR A 179 7.74 13.90 13.55
CA TYR A 179 7.21 15.26 13.66
C TYR A 179 7.94 16.13 14.70
N ILE A 180 8.30 15.53 15.85
CA ILE A 180 9.01 16.20 16.93
C ILE A 180 10.47 16.48 16.53
N LEU A 181 11.16 15.47 15.99
CA LEU A 181 12.61 15.51 15.77
C LEU A 181 13.05 16.27 14.52
N VAL A 182 12.27 16.17 13.44
CA VAL A 182 12.60 16.77 12.15
C VAL A 182 12.47 18.30 12.23
N PRO A 183 13.33 19.09 11.55
CA PRO A 183 13.23 20.56 11.57
C PRO A 183 11.94 21.06 10.89
N ASN A 184 11.49 22.26 11.24
CA ASN A 184 10.36 22.88 10.52
C ASN A 184 10.86 23.66 9.31
N VAL A 185 10.98 22.99 8.17
CA VAL A 185 11.45 23.61 6.92
C VAL A 185 10.27 24.30 6.23
N VAL A 186 10.28 25.65 6.14
CA VAL A 186 9.25 26.44 5.44
C VAL A 186 7.82 26.04 5.85
N GLU A 187 7.60 25.87 7.17
CA GLU A 187 6.29 25.47 7.74
C GLU A 187 5.73 24.12 7.21
N SER A 188 6.56 23.30 6.54
CA SER A 188 6.13 22.05 5.92
C SER A 188 5.89 20.91 6.90
N LYS A 189 6.10 21.09 8.22
CA LYS A 189 5.72 20.09 9.24
C LYS A 189 4.24 19.72 9.19
N PHE A 190 3.38 20.57 8.64
CA PHE A 190 1.99 20.23 8.36
C PHE A 190 1.84 18.97 7.49
N VAL A 191 2.77 18.74 6.55
CA VAL A 191 2.79 17.56 5.67
C VAL A 191 2.94 16.27 6.48
N ILE A 192 3.76 16.29 7.54
CA ILE A 192 3.93 15.15 8.44
C ILE A 192 2.62 14.85 9.18
N MET A 193 1.90 15.88 9.65
CA MET A 193 0.58 15.69 10.27
C MET A 193 -0.45 15.14 9.27
N VAL A 194 -0.48 15.64 8.04
CA VAL A 194 -1.34 15.10 6.97
C VAL A 194 -1.00 13.65 6.69
N SER A 195 0.29 13.28 6.70
CA SER A 195 0.73 11.89 6.47
C SER A 195 0.14 10.91 7.49
N ILE A 196 -0.05 11.30 8.76
CA ILE A 196 -0.67 10.46 9.78
C ILE A 196 -2.11 10.10 9.40
N ILE A 197 -2.87 11.09 8.90
CA ILE A 197 -4.24 10.90 8.44
C ILE A 197 -4.26 10.00 7.19
N ILE A 198 -3.36 10.26 6.24
CA ILE A 198 -3.25 9.46 5.02
C ILE A 198 -2.89 8.01 5.35
N ILE A 199 -1.98 7.76 6.29
CA ILE A 199 -1.63 6.42 6.78
C ILE A 199 -2.87 5.73 7.36
N ALA A 200 -3.66 6.41 8.20
CA ALA A 200 -4.89 5.83 8.75
C ALA A 200 -5.90 5.45 7.66
N CYS A 201 -6.16 6.35 6.71
CA CYS A 201 -7.06 6.08 5.60
C CYS A 201 -6.57 4.92 4.73
N THR A 202 -5.28 4.90 4.38
CA THR A 202 -4.71 3.92 3.46
C THR A 202 -4.50 2.55 4.13
N GLN A 203 -4.20 2.48 5.43
CA GLN A 203 -4.22 1.23 6.19
C GLN A 203 -5.64 0.64 6.24
N PHE A 204 -6.66 1.47 6.47
CA PHE A 204 -8.04 1.01 6.39
C PHE A 204 -8.37 0.45 5.00
N VAL A 205 -8.00 1.17 3.93
CA VAL A 205 -8.22 0.71 2.55
C VAL A 205 -7.45 -0.58 2.24
N ALA A 206 -6.21 -0.72 2.71
CA ALA A 206 -5.44 -1.95 2.57
C ALA A 206 -6.14 -3.13 3.22
N PHE A 207 -6.68 -2.95 4.43
CA PHE A 207 -7.49 -3.97 5.10
C PHE A 207 -8.76 -4.32 4.31
N GLN A 208 -9.44 -3.33 3.71
CA GLN A 208 -10.59 -3.56 2.84
C GLN A 208 -10.22 -4.40 1.61
N PHE A 209 -9.07 -4.15 0.97
CA PHE A 209 -8.60 -4.97 -0.15
C PHE A 209 -8.31 -6.43 0.27
N ILE A 210 -7.69 -6.63 1.44
CA ILE A 210 -7.46 -7.97 1.98
C ILE A 210 -8.80 -8.68 2.27
N MET A 211 -9.78 -7.96 2.82
CA MET A 211 -11.11 -8.51 3.07
C MET A 211 -11.84 -8.87 1.78
N GLN A 212 -11.76 -8.04 0.73
CA GLN A 212 -12.34 -8.36 -0.58
C GLN A 212 -11.70 -9.61 -1.18
N TYR A 213 -10.38 -9.74 -1.09
CA TYR A 213 -9.68 -10.96 -1.52
C TYR A 213 -10.09 -12.18 -0.71
N SER A 214 -10.26 -12.03 0.60
CA SER A 214 -10.69 -13.14 1.45
C SER A 214 -12.09 -13.63 1.09
N ARG A 215 -13.02 -12.72 0.77
CA ARG A 215 -14.35 -13.08 0.28
C ARG A 215 -14.25 -13.82 -1.04
N PHE A 216 -13.48 -13.28 -1.99
CA PHE A 216 -13.20 -13.94 -3.27
C PHE A 216 -12.64 -15.36 -3.07
N TYR A 217 -11.65 -15.51 -2.20
CA TYR A 217 -11.06 -16.82 -1.90
C TYR A 217 -12.10 -17.82 -1.35
N ILE A 218 -12.99 -17.36 -0.48
CA ILE A 218 -14.01 -18.23 0.13
C ILE A 218 -15.06 -18.66 -0.88
N PHE A 219 -15.57 -17.74 -1.69
CA PHE A 219 -16.63 -18.05 -2.66
C PHE A 219 -16.14 -18.83 -3.86
N GLU A 220 -14.92 -18.55 -4.31
CA GLU A 220 -14.46 -19.02 -5.61
C GLU A 220 -13.39 -20.10 -5.54
N LEU A 221 -12.65 -20.23 -4.44
CA LEU A 221 -11.48 -21.13 -4.38
C LEU A 221 -11.61 -22.22 -3.31
N ASN A 222 -12.47 -22.08 -2.30
CA ASN A 222 -12.74 -23.17 -1.36
C ASN A 222 -13.70 -24.22 -1.92
N THR A 223 -14.50 -23.89 -2.95
CA THR A 223 -15.40 -24.86 -3.59
C THR A 223 -14.68 -25.82 -4.53
N GLU A 224 -13.41 -25.57 -4.86
CA GLU A 224 -12.58 -26.43 -5.74
C GLU A 224 -11.67 -27.38 -4.93
N ASP A 225 -11.44 -27.12 -3.63
CA ASP A 225 -10.55 -27.94 -2.77
C ASP A 225 -11.31 -29.05 -2.01
N ASP A 226 -12.64 -29.14 -2.15
CA ASP A 226 -13.54 -30.14 -1.51
C ASP A 226 -14.08 -31.20 -2.50
N ASP A 227 -13.68 -31.18 -3.78
CA ASP A 227 -13.91 -32.21 -4.81
C ASP A 227 -12.60 -32.95 -5.17
#